data_AF-A0A482UL55-F1
#
_entry.id   AF-A0A482UL55-F1
#
_cell.length_a   1.000
_cell.length_b   1.000
_cell.length_c   1.000
_cell.angle_alpha   90.00
_cell.angle_beta   90.00
_cell.angle_gamma   90.00
#
_symmetry.space_group_name_H-M   'P 1'
#
loop_
_entity.id
_entity.type
_entity.pdbx_description
1 polymer ?
#
loop_
_entity_poly.entity_id
_entity_poly.type
_entity_poly.pdbx_seq_one_letter_code
_entity_poly.pdbx_strand_id
1 'polypeptide(L)'
;MATFPIFFSVNLVASLLNHIDDTDEPYGYWEPLHYLVHGHGMQTWEYAPQNAIRSYSFLLPFYIFLSVIKPIVTHKIVQFYLVRLLLALFTSFAQSRFISTLSAHRTLFPPMVSKITTVFILGSPGVLLSGTSLLPSALCSSLLLLGVCSWIDGG
;
A
#
# COMPACT_ATOMS: atom_id res chain seq x y z
N MET A 1 1.36 -19.09 -2.04
CA MET A 1 0.41 -18.48 -3.01
C MET A 1 -1.06 -18.72 -2.67
N ALA A 2 -1.45 -19.85 -2.07
CA ALA A 2 -2.86 -20.12 -1.73
C ALA A 2 -3.53 -19.08 -0.79
N THR A 3 -2.75 -18.32 -0.01
CA THR A 3 -3.25 -17.28 0.91
C THR A 3 -3.47 -15.92 0.25
N PHE A 4 -2.98 -15.70 -0.97
CA PHE A 4 -3.16 -14.43 -1.70
C PHE A 4 -4.62 -13.99 -1.87
N PRO A 5 -5.55 -14.84 -2.36
CA PRO A 5 -6.94 -14.41 -2.54
C PRO A 5 -7.60 -13.98 -1.23
N ILE A 6 -7.23 -14.61 -0.11
CA ILE A 6 -7.78 -14.27 1.22
C ILE A 6 -7.33 -12.86 1.62
N PHE A 7 -6.02 -12.59 1.59
CA PHE A 7 -5.50 -11.26 1.91
C PHE A 7 -6.02 -10.20 0.94
N PHE A 8 -6.11 -10.53 -0.35
CA PHE A 8 -6.60 -9.60 -1.35
C PHE A 8 -8.08 -9.25 -1.14
N SER A 9 -8.95 -10.22 -0.84
CA SER A 9 -10.35 -9.94 -0.54
C SER A 9 -10.50 -9.02 0.67
N VAL A 10 -9.74 -9.25 1.75
CA VAL A 10 -9.81 -8.41 2.94
C VAL A 10 -9.28 -7.01 2.68
N ASN A 11 -8.12 -6.88 2.02
CA ASN A 11 -7.55 -5.57 1.69
C ASN A 11 -8.37 -4.82 0.63
N LEU A 12 -9.11 -5.51 -0.24
CA LEU A 12 -10.04 -4.89 -1.18
C LEU A 12 -11.26 -4.31 -0.48
N VAL A 13 -11.80 -5.02 0.52
CA VAL A 13 -12.88 -4.47 1.37
C VAL A 13 -12.34 -3.27 2.17
N ALA A 14 -11.12 -3.39 2.71
CA ALA A 14 -10.47 -2.34 3.46
C ALA A 14 -10.24 -1.08 2.62
N SER A 15 -9.76 -1.18 1.37
CA SER A 15 -9.50 -0.01 0.53
C SER A 15 -10.76 0.81 0.20
N LEU A 16 -11.93 0.16 0.20
CA LEU A 16 -13.23 0.77 -0.08
C LEU A 16 -13.94 1.29 1.18
N LEU A 17 -13.85 0.55 2.30
CA LEU A 17 -14.63 0.83 3.50
C LEU A 17 -13.84 1.51 4.63
N ASN A 18 -12.51 1.49 4.59
CA ASN A 18 -11.70 2.11 5.64
C ASN A 18 -11.94 3.61 5.69
N HIS A 19 -12.14 4.10 6.92
CA HIS A 19 -12.13 5.53 7.21
C HIS A 19 -10.76 6.13 6.88
N ILE A 20 -10.76 7.39 6.48
CA ILE A 20 -9.53 8.17 6.27
C ILE A 20 -9.24 8.85 7.59
N ASP A 21 -8.44 8.19 8.43
CA ASP A 21 -8.10 8.68 9.77
C ASP A 21 -7.08 9.82 9.74
N ASP A 22 -6.17 9.81 8.75
CA ASP A 22 -5.06 10.75 8.64
C ASP A 22 -5.33 11.82 7.59
N THR A 23 -5.14 13.09 7.95
CA THR A 23 -5.25 14.23 7.04
C THR A 23 -4.11 14.28 6.02
N ASP A 24 -2.97 13.64 6.31
CA ASP A 24 -1.85 13.59 5.38
C ASP A 24 -2.16 12.77 4.12
N GLU A 25 -3.03 11.77 4.20
CA GLU A 25 -3.41 10.98 3.02
C GLU A 25 -4.11 11.84 1.94
N PRO A 26 -5.25 12.53 2.23
CA PRO A 26 -5.93 13.34 1.25
C PRO A 26 -5.17 14.62 0.90
N TYR A 27 -4.66 15.35 1.89
CA TYR A 27 -4.09 16.67 1.66
C TYR A 27 -2.58 16.63 1.39
N GLY A 28 -1.86 15.75 2.08
CA GLY A 28 -0.40 15.65 2.01
C GLY A 28 0.12 14.80 0.84
N TYR A 29 -0.64 13.81 0.36
CA TYR A 29 -0.19 12.92 -0.73
C TYR A 29 -1.12 12.93 -1.94
N TRP A 30 -2.42 12.81 -1.72
CA TRP A 30 -3.39 12.73 -2.83
C TRP A 30 -3.54 14.04 -3.60
N GLU A 31 -3.73 15.19 -2.94
CA GLU A 31 -3.86 16.48 -3.63
C GLU A 31 -2.60 16.85 -4.46
N PRO A 32 -1.36 16.71 -3.95
CA PRO A 32 -0.16 16.91 -4.76
C PRO A 32 -0.04 15.93 -5.93
N LEU A 33 -0.43 14.67 -5.75
CA LEU A 33 -0.48 13.68 -6.83
C LEU A 33 -1.48 14.08 -7.92
N HIS A 34 -2.67 14.52 -7.52
CA HIS A 34 -3.69 15.02 -8.42
C HIS A 34 -3.22 16.28 -9.15
N TYR A 35 -2.54 17.20 -8.46
CA TYR A 35 -1.93 18.38 -9.05
C TYR A 35 -0.90 18.02 -10.14
N LEU A 36 -0.04 17.02 -9.89
CA LEU A 36 0.91 16.52 -10.90
C LEU A 36 0.22 15.95 -12.14
N VAL A 37 -0.85 15.17 -11.96
CA VAL A 37 -1.54 14.47 -13.06
C VAL A 37 -2.42 15.42 -13.89
N HIS A 38 -3.09 16.38 -13.24
CA HIS A 38 -4.08 17.25 -13.89
C HIS A 38 -3.60 18.68 -14.14
N GLY A 39 -2.49 19.10 -13.52
CA GLY A 39 -1.99 20.48 -13.61
C GLY A 39 -2.80 21.50 -12.82
N HIS A 40 -3.76 21.04 -12.01
CA HIS A 40 -4.58 21.88 -11.13
C HIS A 40 -4.89 21.13 -9.82
N GLY A 41 -5.14 21.87 -8.74
CA GLY A 41 -5.40 21.30 -7.41
C GLY A 41 -4.62 22.04 -6.33
N MET A 42 -4.67 21.53 -5.10
CA MET A 42 -3.93 22.13 -4.01
C MET A 42 -2.46 21.70 -4.05
N GLN A 43 -1.57 22.66 -4.34
CA GLN A 43 -0.14 22.48 -4.10
C GLN A 43 0.15 22.79 -2.63
N THR A 44 0.46 21.76 -1.84
CA THR A 44 0.89 21.92 -0.45
C THR A 44 2.24 22.64 -0.36
N TRP A 45 2.37 23.53 0.62
CA TRP A 45 3.60 24.28 0.88
C TRP A 45 4.82 23.37 1.12
N GLU A 46 4.61 22.15 1.66
CA GLU A 46 5.67 21.16 1.87
C GLU A 46 6.35 20.68 0.57
N TYR A 47 5.61 20.72 -0.54
CA TYR A 47 6.05 20.30 -1.87
C TYR A 47 6.39 21.50 -2.78
N ALA A 48 6.19 22.73 -2.30
CA ALA A 48 6.54 23.94 -3.02
C ALA A 48 8.06 24.12 -3.06
N PRO A 49 8.63 24.58 -4.20
CA PRO A 49 10.09 24.69 -4.36
C PRO A 49 10.75 25.64 -3.36
N GLN A 50 9.98 26.56 -2.76
CA GLN A 50 10.45 27.48 -1.72
C GLN A 50 10.80 26.76 -0.41
N ASN A 51 10.10 25.67 -0.07
CA ASN A 51 10.25 24.98 1.21
C ASN A 51 10.80 23.55 1.04
N ALA A 52 10.37 22.83 0.00
CA ALA A 52 10.89 21.53 -0.45
C ALA A 52 11.12 20.49 0.66
N ILE A 53 10.21 20.40 1.64
CA ILE A 53 10.33 19.52 2.80
C ILE A 53 9.98 18.07 2.42
N ARG A 54 9.02 17.86 1.52
CA ARG A 54 8.63 16.54 1.01
C ARG A 54 9.11 16.34 -0.43
N SER A 55 9.62 15.14 -0.72
CA SER A 55 10.06 14.76 -2.06
C SER A 55 8.92 14.15 -2.88
N TYR A 56 8.88 14.49 -4.18
CA TYR A 56 7.93 13.89 -5.13
C TYR A 56 8.27 12.45 -5.53
N SER A 57 9.44 11.94 -5.14
CA SER A 57 9.91 10.60 -5.50
C SER A 57 8.94 9.50 -5.07
N PHE A 58 8.30 9.63 -3.91
CA PHE A 58 7.29 8.68 -3.45
C PHE A 58 6.02 8.69 -4.32
N LEU A 59 5.65 9.85 -4.87
CA LEU A 59 4.45 10.00 -5.69
C LEU A 59 4.66 9.53 -7.14
N LEU A 60 5.91 9.42 -7.58
CA LEU A 60 6.27 9.12 -8.97
C LEU A 60 5.67 7.81 -9.52
N PRO A 61 5.68 6.66 -8.80
CA PRO A 61 5.04 5.44 -9.29
C PRO A 61 3.53 5.60 -9.49
N PHE A 62 2.87 6.29 -8.56
CA PHE A 62 1.43 6.56 -8.63
C PHE A 62 1.09 7.58 -9.71
N TYR A 63 1.96 8.55 -9.96
CA TYR A 63 1.83 9.52 -11.05
C TYR A 63 1.88 8.81 -12.40
N ILE A 64 2.83 7.89 -12.60
CA ILE A 64 2.93 7.09 -13.84
C ILE A 64 1.64 6.26 -14.01
N PHE A 65 1.22 5.56 -12.96
CA PHE A 65 0.01 4.74 -12.97
C PHE A 65 -1.24 5.56 -13.34
N LEU A 66 -1.45 6.69 -12.68
CA LEU A 66 -2.60 7.56 -12.96
C LEU A 66 -2.51 8.24 -14.32
N SER A 67 -1.32 8.59 -14.81
CA SER A 67 -1.15 9.19 -16.14
C SER A 67 -1.60 8.22 -17.24
N VAL A 68 -1.37 6.92 -17.07
CA VAL A 68 -1.83 5.87 -17.99
C VAL A 68 -3.35 5.66 -17.90
N ILE A 69 -3.94 5.79 -16.71
CA ILE A 69 -5.37 5.54 -16.46
C ILE A 69 -6.25 6.77 -16.72
N LYS A 70 -5.69 7.98 -16.66
CA LYS A 70 -6.35 9.27 -16.89
C LYS A 70 -7.30 9.29 -18.11
N PRO A 71 -6.96 8.75 -19.30
CA PRO A 71 -7.87 8.77 -20.44
C PRO A 71 -9.13 7.91 -20.23
N ILE A 72 -9.09 6.91 -19.35
CA ILE A 72 -10.21 5.97 -19.11
C ILE A 72 -11.07 6.45 -17.94
N VAL A 73 -10.44 6.95 -16.87
CA VAL A 73 -11.12 7.35 -15.64
C VAL A 73 -10.86 8.83 -15.37
N THR A 74 -11.90 9.64 -15.48
CA THR A 74 -11.82 11.11 -15.31
C THR A 74 -12.22 11.58 -13.91
N HIS A 75 -13.03 10.81 -13.18
CA HIS A 75 -13.49 11.18 -11.85
C HIS A 75 -12.39 11.06 -10.79
N LYS A 76 -12.04 12.17 -10.14
CA LYS A 76 -10.99 12.23 -9.10
C LYS A 76 -11.18 11.22 -7.96
N ILE A 77 -12.41 11.00 -7.52
CA ILE A 77 -12.71 10.07 -6.41
C ILE A 77 -12.37 8.64 -6.82
N VAL A 78 -12.72 8.25 -8.06
CA VAL A 78 -12.41 6.91 -8.57
C VAL A 78 -10.90 6.72 -8.69
N GLN A 79 -10.18 7.74 -9.18
CA GLN A 79 -8.71 7.71 -9.24
C GLN A 79 -8.07 7.51 -7.86
N PHE A 80 -8.60 8.16 -6.81
CA PHE A 80 -8.13 7.96 -5.43
C PHE A 80 -8.29 6.51 -4.97
N TYR A 81 -9.49 5.94 -5.12
CA TYR A 81 -9.73 4.54 -4.75
C TYR A 81 -8.93 3.54 -5.61
N LEU A 82 -8.63 3.86 -6.87
CA LEU A 82 -7.74 3.02 -7.69
C LEU A 82 -6.31 2.99 -7.15
N VAL A 83 -5.80 4.11 -6.63
CA VAL A 83 -4.49 4.14 -5.96
C VAL A 83 -4.51 3.30 -4.68
N ARG A 84 -5.55 3.43 -3.85
CA ARG A 84 -5.73 2.59 -2.66
C ARG A 84 -5.84 1.10 -3.02
N LEU A 85 -6.47 0.77 -4.14
CA LEU A 85 -6.58 -0.60 -4.64
C LEU A 85 -5.22 -1.14 -5.12
N LEU A 86 -4.40 -0.32 -5.77
CA LEU A 86 -3.03 -0.68 -6.15
C LEU A 86 -2.18 -0.96 -4.91
N LEU A 87 -2.32 -0.15 -3.86
CA LEU A 87 -1.67 -0.39 -2.57
C LEU A 87 -2.18 -1.67 -1.91
N ALA A 88 -3.49 -1.90 -1.91
CA ALA A 88 -4.11 -3.12 -1.39
C ALA A 88 -3.56 -4.38 -2.11
N LEU A 89 -3.38 -4.32 -3.43
CA LEU A 89 -2.76 -5.39 -4.22
C LEU A 89 -1.32 -5.64 -3.78
N PHE A 90 -0.52 -4.59 -3.64
CA PHE A 90 0.88 -4.69 -3.24
C PHE A 90 1.04 -5.24 -1.82
N THR A 91 0.27 -4.73 -0.87
CA THR A 91 0.24 -5.20 0.53
C THR A 91 -0.20 -6.67 0.60
N SER A 92 -1.24 -7.06 -0.14
CA SER A 92 -1.71 -8.45 -0.18
C SER A 92 -0.65 -9.39 -0.77
N PHE A 93 0.08 -8.93 -1.79
CA PHE A 93 1.19 -9.68 -2.35
C PHE A 93 2.31 -9.89 -1.33
N ALA A 94 2.73 -8.82 -0.63
CA ALA A 94 3.75 -8.87 0.41
C ALA A 94 3.36 -9.80 1.58
N GLN A 95 2.13 -9.68 2.09
CA GLN A 95 1.58 -10.55 3.14
C GLN A 95 1.54 -12.01 2.71
N SER A 96 1.06 -12.29 1.49
CA SER A 96 0.99 -13.65 0.94
C SER A 96 2.37 -14.28 0.76
N ARG A 97 3.36 -13.50 0.28
CA ARG A 97 4.75 -13.95 0.18
C ARG A 97 5.32 -14.28 1.54
N PHE A 98 5.11 -13.41 2.54
CA PHE A 98 5.58 -13.64 3.90
C PHE A 98 5.05 -14.93 4.53
N ILE A 99 3.73 -15.15 4.44
CA ILE A 99 3.13 -16.39 4.94
C ILE A 99 3.63 -17.62 4.16
N SER A 100 3.82 -17.49 2.85
CA SER A 100 4.34 -18.57 2.00
C SER A 100 5.78 -18.94 2.37
N THR A 101 6.65 -17.95 2.59
CA THR A 101 8.05 -18.14 3.01
C THR A 101 8.13 -18.81 4.38
N LEU A 102 7.32 -18.36 5.36
CA LEU A 102 7.22 -19.01 6.66
C LEU A 102 6.75 -20.47 6.58
N SER A 103 5.79 -20.77 5.71
CA SER A 103 5.30 -22.14 5.52
C SER A 103 6.27 -23.05 4.76
N ALA A 104 7.14 -22.48 3.92
CA ALA A 104 8.14 -23.22 3.15
C ALA A 104 9.33 -23.63 4.03
N HIS A 105 9.78 -22.74 4.91
CA HIS A 105 10.94 -22.94 5.79
C HIS A 105 10.60 -23.71 7.07
N ARG A 106 10.09 -24.93 6.91
CA ARG A 106 9.65 -25.79 8.03
C ARG A 106 10.77 -26.26 8.96
N THR A 107 12.01 -26.22 8.50
CA THR A 107 13.20 -26.54 9.31
C THR A 107 13.49 -25.44 10.32
N LEU A 108 13.15 -24.20 10.01
CA LEU A 108 13.35 -23.03 10.89
C LEU A 108 12.11 -22.73 11.72
N PHE A 109 10.92 -22.92 11.15
CA PHE A 109 9.66 -22.54 11.79
C PHE A 109 8.67 -23.71 11.84
N PRO A 110 8.09 -24.02 13.01
CA PRO A 110 6.98 -24.95 13.10
C PRO A 110 5.79 -24.48 12.24
N PRO A 111 5.01 -25.41 11.64
CA PRO A 111 3.88 -25.06 10.77
C PRO A 111 2.77 -24.27 11.48
N MET A 112 2.74 -24.32 12.82
CA MET A 112 1.82 -23.53 13.64
C MET A 112 2.10 -22.02 13.54
N VAL A 113 3.39 -21.62 13.41
CA VAL A 113 3.78 -20.21 13.37
C VAL A 113 3.14 -19.52 12.17
N SER A 114 3.27 -20.08 10.97
CA SER A 114 2.65 -19.53 9.74
C SER A 114 1.13 -19.36 9.87
N LYS A 115 0.43 -20.33 10.50
CA LYS A 115 -1.02 -20.26 10.73
C LYS A 115 -1.38 -19.16 11.73
N ILE A 116 -0.70 -19.11 12.87
CA ILE A 116 -0.93 -18.10 13.92
C ILE A 116 -0.65 -16.69 13.37
N THR A 117 0.47 -16.51 12.65
CA THR A 117 0.83 -15.24 12.03
C THR A 117 -0.23 -14.79 11.02
N THR A 118 -0.79 -15.73 10.23
CA THR A 118 -1.88 -15.41 9.30
C THR A 118 -3.10 -14.86 10.05
N VAL A 119 -3.49 -15.49 11.15
CA VAL A 119 -4.62 -15.03 11.99
C VAL A 119 -4.35 -13.64 12.57
N PHE A 120 -3.13 -13.39 13.07
CA PHE A 120 -2.78 -12.08 13.61
C PHE A 120 -2.75 -10.97 12.55
N ILE A 121 -2.24 -11.24 11.35
CA ILE A 121 -2.24 -10.25 10.27
C ILE A 121 -3.68 -9.93 9.83
N LEU A 122 -4.52 -10.95 9.66
CA LEU A 122 -5.92 -10.75 9.26
C LEU A 122 -6.76 -10.09 10.37
N GLY A 123 -6.47 -10.37 11.64
CA GLY A 123 -7.18 -9.81 12.78
C GLY A 123 -6.66 -8.46 13.27
N SER A 124 -5.57 -7.93 12.68
CA SER A 124 -4.98 -6.68 13.10
C SER A 124 -5.61 -5.49 12.37
N PRO A 125 -6.42 -4.65 13.04
CA PRO A 125 -7.03 -3.48 12.40
C PRO A 125 -5.97 -2.50 11.89
N GLY A 126 -4.85 -2.36 12.62
CA GLY A 126 -3.75 -1.46 12.23
C GLY A 126 -3.12 -1.85 10.90
N VAL A 127 -2.97 -3.14 10.62
CA VAL A 127 -2.42 -3.62 9.34
C VAL A 127 -3.41 -3.39 8.19
N LEU A 128 -4.71 -3.54 8.44
CA LEU A 128 -5.75 -3.33 7.42
C LEU A 128 -5.94 -1.84 7.08
N LEU A 129 -5.89 -0.97 8.09
CA LEU A 129 -5.98 0.49 7.92
C LEU A 129 -4.73 1.01 7.19
N SER A 130 -3.53 0.70 7.70
CA SER A 130 -2.28 1.17 7.10
C SER A 130 -1.98 0.55 5.74
N GLY A 131 -2.38 -0.69 5.49
CA GLY A 131 -2.05 -1.40 4.25
C GLY A 131 -2.68 -0.85 2.98
N THR A 132 -3.68 0.02 3.11
CA THR A 132 -4.46 0.60 2.00
C THR A 132 -4.39 2.12 1.93
N SER A 133 -3.66 2.76 2.85
CA SER A 133 -3.52 4.21 2.90
C SER A 133 -2.36 4.69 2.04
N LEU A 134 -2.54 5.80 1.32
CA LEU A 134 -1.51 6.42 0.49
C LEU A 134 -0.46 7.15 1.34
N LEU A 135 0.31 6.39 2.11
CA LEU A 135 1.40 6.88 2.94
C LEU A 135 2.71 6.12 2.67
N PRO A 136 3.88 6.75 2.85
CA PRO A 136 5.18 6.07 2.76
C PRO A 136 5.32 4.93 3.76
N SER A 137 4.72 5.04 4.94
CA SER A 137 4.72 4.01 5.97
C SER A 137 4.06 2.71 5.49
N ALA A 138 2.97 2.81 4.73
CA ALA A 138 2.27 1.67 4.14
C ALA A 138 3.15 0.88 3.16
N LEU A 139 3.81 1.60 2.24
CA LEU A 139 4.77 0.99 1.31
C LEU A 139 5.96 0.40 2.05
N CYS A 140 6.50 1.12 3.03
CA CYS A 140 7.64 0.67 3.82
C CYS A 140 7.32 -0.66 4.54
N SER A 141 6.14 -0.77 5.15
CA SER A 141 5.69 -2.01 5.80
C SER A 141 5.67 -3.20 4.84
N SER A 142 5.11 -3.00 3.64
CA SER A 142 5.05 -4.05 2.60
C SER A 142 6.44 -4.43 2.07
N LEU A 143 7.32 -3.45 1.87
CA LEU A 143 8.71 -3.68 1.46
C LEU A 143 9.50 -4.40 2.55
N LEU A 144 9.29 -4.07 3.82
CA LEU A 144 9.91 -4.76 4.95
C LEU A 144 9.52 -6.23 4.99
N LEU A 145 8.24 -6.54 4.81
CA LEU A 145 7.77 -7.92 4.71
C LEU A 145 8.51 -8.66 3.59
N LEU A 146 8.60 -8.07 2.40
CA LEU A 146 9.32 -8.66 1.27
C LEU A 146 10.83 -8.82 1.54
N GLY A 147 11.47 -7.84 2.18
CA GLY A 147 12.89 -7.90 2.56
C GLY A 147 13.19 -8.99 3.58
N VAL A 148 12.31 -9.17 4.56
CA VAL A 148 12.40 -10.30 5.51
C VAL A 148 12.15 -11.63 4.78
N CYS A 149 11.22 -11.68 3.82
CA CYS A 149 11.03 -12.88 2.99
C CYS A 149 12.31 -13.24 2.25
N SER A 150 12.94 -12.27 1.56
CA SER A 150 14.17 -12.53 0.81
C SER A 150 15.30 -12.98 1.73
N TRP A 151 15.42 -12.40 2.92
CA TRP A 151 16.43 -12.82 3.89
C TRP A 151 16.23 -14.28 4.37
N ILE A 152 14.98 -14.68 4.63
CA ILE A 152 14.65 -16.06 5.04
C ILE A 152 14.85 -17.04 3.88
N ASP A 153 14.49 -16.65 2.65
CA ASP A 153 14.68 -17.46 1.44
C ASP A 153 16.19 -17.63 1.07
N GLY A 154 17.10 -16.99 1.82
CA GLY A 154 18.54 -17.11 1.63
C GLY A 154 19.10 -16.13 0.59
N GLY A 155 18.47 -14.98 0.43
CA GLY A 155 18.99 -13.86 -0.36
C GLY A 155 20.37 -13.39 0.09
#